data_AF-W6JVI5-F1
#
_entry.id   AF-W6JVI5-F1
#
_cell.length_a   1.000
_cell.length_b   1.000
_cell.length_c   1.000
_cell.angle_alpha   90.00
_cell.angle_beta   90.00
_cell.angle_gamma   90.00
#
_symmetry.space_group_name_H-M   'P 1'
#
loop_
_entity.id
_entity.type
_entity.pdbx_description
1 polymer ?
#
loop_
_entity_poly.entity_id
_entity_poly.type
_entity_poly.pdbx_seq_one_letter_code
_entity_poly.pdbx_strand_id
1 'polypeptide(L)'
;MTSMAVSLSRRSREPVPAGATGMARVDRRTKNLTKRLQPGEIAVIDHEDLDRVSAEALVACRPAAVVNAARSISGRYPNVGPTILLDAGIPLIDDAGPDAMTTIREGQWLRLDHGQVFNADAVADEAPALVAGVVQDDDSVADALSLARQGLSGQLQAFAQNTMDYLVREKDLLLDGVGVPDIATKIDGRHALIVVRGYHYKEDLQALQHYMREFKPVLIGVDGGADALLEAKRKPDLIVGDMDSVSDKALTCGAEIVVHAYRDGRAPGAERVRGLGVEPVIFPATGTSEDVAMLLADDKGASLIVAVGTHATLVEFLDKGRAGMASTFLTRLRVGSKLIDAKGVNRLYRSRISGVSMLVMLLVGMLVLGLALWATPGGSILLQLLGARWDDLWAAIVGIFT
;
A
#
# COMPACT_ATOMS: atom_id res chain seq x y z
N MET A 1 23.80 -20.53 -41.65
CA MET A 1 23.23 -19.56 -40.69
C MET A 1 22.38 -20.38 -39.73
N THR A 2 23.01 -20.82 -38.65
CA THR A 2 22.53 -21.90 -37.78
C THR A 2 21.96 -21.25 -36.52
N SER A 3 20.65 -21.36 -36.29
CA SER A 3 20.01 -20.74 -35.13
C SER A 3 20.38 -21.49 -33.86
N MET A 4 21.08 -20.82 -32.95
CA MET A 4 21.25 -21.22 -31.56
C MET A 4 19.92 -21.03 -30.82
N ALA A 5 19.18 -22.13 -30.65
CA ALA A 5 18.15 -22.22 -29.62
C ALA A 5 18.88 -22.44 -28.28
N VAL A 6 18.88 -21.42 -27.44
CA VAL A 6 19.34 -21.51 -26.05
C VAL A 6 18.33 -22.36 -25.29
N SER A 7 18.63 -23.65 -25.19
CA SER A 7 17.98 -24.59 -24.28
C SER A 7 18.24 -24.11 -22.84
N LEU A 8 17.24 -23.51 -22.22
CA LEU A 8 17.20 -23.27 -20.78
C LEU A 8 17.09 -24.64 -20.11
N SER A 9 18.24 -25.20 -19.76
CA SER A 9 18.36 -26.37 -18.91
C SER A 9 17.59 -26.12 -17.62
N ARG A 10 16.43 -26.76 -17.49
CA ARG A 10 15.80 -27.07 -16.21
C ARG A 10 16.80 -27.94 -15.46
N ARG A 11 17.66 -27.30 -14.66
CA ARG A 11 18.32 -27.99 -13.55
C ARG A 11 17.19 -28.40 -12.61
N SER A 12 16.89 -29.69 -12.58
CA SER A 12 16.23 -30.33 -11.46
C SER A 12 16.92 -29.83 -10.20
N ARG A 13 16.23 -28.99 -9.41
CA ARG A 13 16.70 -28.58 -8.09
C ARG A 13 16.67 -29.84 -7.24
N GLU A 14 17.84 -30.28 -6.77
CA GLU A 14 17.91 -31.34 -5.77
C GLU A 14 17.06 -30.92 -4.55
N PRO A 15 16.26 -31.84 -3.99
CA PRO A 15 15.53 -31.57 -2.76
C PRO A 15 16.55 -31.31 -1.65
N VAL A 16 16.38 -30.17 -0.95
CA VAL A 16 16.90 -29.80 0.38
C VAL A 16 18.38 -30.13 0.64
N PRO A 17 19.28 -29.15 0.92
CA PRO A 17 20.47 -29.51 1.68
C PRO A 17 19.98 -29.96 3.07
N ALA A 18 20.06 -31.26 3.32
CA ALA A 18 19.92 -31.82 4.65
C ALA A 18 20.70 -30.94 5.66
N GLY A 19 20.06 -30.49 6.73
CA GLY A 19 20.73 -29.80 7.82
C GLY A 19 20.75 -28.27 7.77
N ALA A 20 19.65 -27.61 7.38
CA ALA A 20 19.51 -26.19 7.68
C ALA A 20 19.65 -26.01 9.21
N THR A 21 20.67 -25.25 9.61
CA THR A 21 21.00 -24.98 11.02
C THR A 21 21.02 -23.49 11.25
N GLY A 22 20.52 -23.07 12.41
CA GLY A 22 20.45 -21.66 12.74
C GLY A 22 19.83 -21.43 14.09
N MET A 23 20.06 -20.23 14.63
CA MET A 23 19.44 -19.80 15.87
C MET A 23 17.95 -19.49 15.63
N ALA A 24 17.09 -19.95 16.52
CA ALA A 24 15.66 -19.76 16.44
C ALA A 24 15.25 -18.32 16.79
N ARG A 25 14.41 -17.73 15.96
CA ARG A 25 13.57 -16.58 16.31
C ARG A 25 12.13 -17.02 16.32
N VAL A 26 11.44 -16.78 17.42
CA VAL A 26 10.07 -17.26 17.63
C VAL A 26 9.16 -16.07 17.86
N ASP A 27 8.08 -15.98 17.10
CA ASP A 27 6.99 -15.03 17.35
C ASP A 27 5.72 -15.51 16.66
N ARG A 28 4.57 -15.39 17.32
CA ARG A 28 3.29 -15.68 16.69
C ARG A 28 2.95 -14.67 15.60
N ARG A 29 3.41 -13.42 15.73
CA ARG A 29 3.17 -12.39 14.74
C ARG A 29 4.40 -12.25 13.85
N THR A 30 4.31 -12.75 12.62
CA THR A 30 5.38 -12.67 11.61
C THR A 30 5.92 -11.24 11.44
N LYS A 31 5.03 -10.23 11.47
CA LYS A 31 5.41 -8.80 11.42
C LYS A 31 6.36 -8.36 12.55
N ASN A 32 6.23 -8.95 13.73
CA ASN A 32 7.13 -8.63 14.84
C ASN A 32 8.46 -9.37 14.68
N LEU A 33 8.40 -10.64 14.26
CA LEU A 33 9.58 -11.46 13.99
C LEU A 33 10.50 -10.85 12.95
N THR A 34 9.96 -10.37 11.82
CA THR A 34 10.77 -9.81 10.72
C THR A 34 11.52 -8.52 11.08
N LYS A 35 11.16 -7.84 12.18
CA LYS A 35 11.90 -6.66 12.66
C LYS A 35 13.22 -7.02 13.35
N ARG A 36 13.37 -8.27 13.76
CA ARG A 36 14.42 -8.76 14.67
C ARG A 36 15.13 -10.02 14.14
N LEU A 37 14.55 -10.67 13.13
CA LEU A 37 15.14 -11.80 12.40
C LEU A 37 16.38 -11.36 11.64
N GLN A 38 17.48 -12.07 11.83
CA GLN A 38 18.75 -11.85 11.14
C GLN A 38 18.99 -12.89 10.04
N PRO A 39 19.80 -12.56 9.02
CA PRO A 39 20.16 -13.53 7.98
C PRO A 39 20.78 -14.81 8.55
N GLY A 40 20.34 -15.96 8.05
CA GLY A 40 20.81 -17.28 8.50
C GLY A 40 20.17 -17.81 9.80
N GLU A 41 19.31 -17.04 10.47
CA GLU A 41 18.50 -17.53 11.58
C GLU A 41 17.31 -18.38 11.07
N ILE A 42 16.73 -19.21 11.93
CA ILE A 42 15.51 -19.98 11.62
C ILE A 42 14.30 -19.23 12.15
N ALA A 43 13.36 -18.92 11.26
CA ALA A 43 12.12 -18.23 11.61
C ALA A 43 11.07 -19.25 12.05
N VAL A 44 10.58 -19.13 13.28
CA VAL A 44 9.50 -19.96 13.84
C VAL A 44 8.27 -19.09 14.02
N ILE A 45 7.24 -19.38 13.23
CA ILE A 45 6.04 -18.55 13.10
C ILE A 45 4.77 -19.38 13.36
N ASP A 46 3.67 -18.67 13.61
CA ASP A 46 2.31 -19.24 13.71
C ASP A 46 1.41 -18.43 12.78
N HIS A 47 1.46 -18.75 11.48
CA HIS A 47 0.82 -17.96 10.43
C HIS A 47 -0.01 -18.85 9.49
N GLU A 48 -1.30 -18.96 9.75
CA GLU A 48 -2.24 -19.63 8.84
C GLU A 48 -2.42 -18.80 7.56
N ASP A 49 -2.41 -19.47 6.40
CA ASP A 49 -2.51 -18.83 5.07
C ASP A 49 -1.46 -17.75 4.85
N LEU A 50 -0.17 -18.15 4.85
CA LEU A 50 0.95 -17.24 4.70
C LEU A 50 0.77 -16.33 3.47
N ASP A 51 0.54 -15.04 3.74
CA ASP A 51 0.26 -14.05 2.71
C ASP A 51 1.56 -13.59 2.00
N ARG A 52 1.40 -12.84 0.90
CA ARG A 52 2.52 -12.30 0.14
C ARG A 52 3.42 -11.36 0.95
N VAL A 53 2.87 -10.43 1.75
CA VAL A 53 3.65 -9.47 2.56
C VAL A 53 4.54 -10.21 3.53
N SER A 54 3.94 -11.17 4.24
CA SER A 54 4.58 -11.94 5.28
C SER A 54 5.70 -12.78 4.69
N ALA A 55 5.47 -13.41 3.53
CA ALA A 55 6.50 -14.13 2.80
C ALA A 55 7.62 -13.22 2.28
N GLU A 56 7.32 -12.11 1.61
CA GLU A 56 8.33 -11.16 1.12
C GLU A 56 9.17 -10.55 2.25
N ALA A 57 8.54 -10.25 3.39
CA ALA A 57 9.23 -9.75 4.57
C ALA A 57 10.18 -10.80 5.17
N LEU A 58 9.79 -12.08 5.17
CA LEU A 58 10.67 -13.18 5.55
C LEU A 58 11.83 -13.33 4.55
N VAL A 59 11.54 -13.32 3.24
CA VAL A 59 12.57 -13.37 2.17
C VAL A 59 13.60 -12.26 2.34
N ALA A 60 13.15 -11.03 2.63
CA ALA A 60 14.03 -9.88 2.84
C ALA A 60 15.01 -10.09 4.01
N CYS A 61 14.61 -10.84 5.04
CA CYS A 61 15.46 -11.16 6.19
C CYS A 61 16.45 -12.30 5.91
N ARG A 62 16.25 -13.08 4.83
CA ARG A 62 17.09 -14.23 4.43
C ARG A 62 17.30 -15.28 5.55
N PRO A 63 16.23 -15.80 6.17
CA PRO A 63 16.36 -16.90 7.12
C PRO A 63 16.96 -18.14 6.46
N ALA A 64 17.61 -18.98 7.26
CA ALA A 64 18.09 -20.29 6.82
C ALA A 64 16.93 -21.24 6.50
N ALA A 65 15.80 -21.10 7.20
CA ALA A 65 14.55 -21.82 6.96
C ALA A 65 13.39 -21.18 7.74
N VAL A 66 12.16 -21.55 7.37
CA VAL A 66 10.92 -21.19 8.07
C VAL A 66 10.26 -22.45 8.62
N VAL A 67 9.93 -22.45 9.90
CA VAL A 67 9.09 -23.46 10.56
C VAL A 67 7.78 -22.78 10.95
N ASN A 68 6.69 -23.19 10.31
CA ASN A 68 5.36 -22.69 10.60
C ASN A 68 4.59 -23.69 11.45
N ALA A 69 4.13 -23.25 12.62
CA ALA A 69 3.24 -24.02 13.49
C ALA A 69 1.89 -24.28 12.82
N ALA A 70 1.41 -23.32 12.02
CA ALA A 70 0.17 -23.42 11.25
C ALA A 70 0.44 -23.92 9.83
N ARG A 71 -0.64 -24.20 9.10
CA ARG A 71 -0.59 -24.50 7.66
C ARG A 71 -0.46 -23.20 6.87
N SER A 72 0.60 -23.09 6.07
CA SER A 72 0.74 -21.92 5.18
C SER A 72 -0.27 -21.93 4.03
N ILE A 73 -0.88 -23.08 3.71
CA ILE A 73 -2.04 -23.21 2.81
C ILE A 73 -3.12 -24.03 3.52
N SER A 74 -4.13 -23.37 4.07
CA SER A 74 -5.24 -24.01 4.78
C SER A 74 -6.20 -24.77 3.85
N GLY A 75 -6.25 -24.39 2.57
CA GLY A 75 -7.23 -24.87 1.59
C GLY A 75 -8.46 -23.96 1.44
N ARG A 76 -8.52 -22.83 2.14
CA ARG A 76 -9.62 -21.86 2.00
C ARG A 76 -9.63 -21.18 0.62
N TYR A 77 -8.46 -20.78 0.15
CA TYR A 77 -8.24 -20.13 -1.15
C TYR A 77 -6.76 -20.26 -1.56
N PRO A 78 -6.42 -20.12 -2.85
CA PRO A 78 -5.03 -20.21 -3.28
C PRO A 78 -4.27 -18.91 -2.95
N ASN A 79 -3.38 -18.97 -1.97
CA ASN A 79 -2.42 -17.91 -1.64
C ASN A 79 -1.06 -18.15 -2.34
N VAL A 80 -0.10 -17.24 -2.18
CA VAL A 80 1.21 -17.31 -2.88
C VAL A 80 2.42 -17.30 -1.95
N GLY A 81 2.22 -17.14 -0.64
CA GLY A 81 3.33 -16.99 0.31
C GLY A 81 4.32 -18.16 0.30
N PRO A 82 3.87 -19.43 0.36
CA PRO A 82 4.76 -20.59 0.30
C PRO A 82 5.61 -20.65 -0.97
N THR A 83 5.01 -20.37 -2.13
CA THR A 83 5.72 -20.31 -3.41
C THR A 83 6.83 -19.25 -3.38
N ILE A 84 6.56 -18.07 -2.80
CA ILE A 84 7.55 -17.00 -2.67
C ILE A 84 8.77 -17.43 -1.83
N LEU A 85 8.55 -18.18 -0.75
CA LEU A 85 9.64 -18.71 0.08
C LEU A 85 10.48 -19.74 -0.69
N LEU A 86 9.82 -20.70 -1.35
CA LEU A 86 10.50 -21.76 -2.12
C LEU A 86 11.27 -21.20 -3.33
N ASP A 87 10.69 -20.23 -4.05
CA ASP A 87 11.36 -19.55 -5.17
C ASP A 87 12.62 -18.81 -4.73
N ALA A 88 12.60 -18.23 -3.52
CA ALA A 88 13.75 -17.62 -2.88
C ALA A 88 14.77 -18.63 -2.32
N GLY A 89 14.48 -19.93 -2.41
CA GLY A 89 15.33 -21.02 -1.91
C GLY A 89 15.32 -21.16 -0.39
N ILE A 90 14.28 -20.67 0.28
CA ILE A 90 14.11 -20.77 1.73
C ILE A 90 13.25 -22.01 2.03
N PRO A 91 13.81 -23.03 2.71
CA PRO A 91 13.06 -24.22 3.10
C PRO A 91 11.89 -23.86 4.03
N LEU A 92 10.75 -24.51 3.82
CA LEU A 92 9.55 -24.34 4.62
C LEU A 92 9.12 -25.69 5.20
N ILE A 93 8.96 -25.73 6.53
CA ILE A 93 8.30 -26.82 7.25
C ILE A 93 6.97 -26.26 7.78
N ASP A 94 5.87 -26.80 7.29
CA ASP A 94 4.51 -26.39 7.66
C ASP A 94 3.89 -27.36 8.66
N ASP A 95 2.78 -26.95 9.29
CA ASP A 95 1.96 -27.83 10.14
C ASP A 95 2.77 -28.48 11.27
N ALA A 96 3.75 -27.74 11.82
CA ALA A 96 4.58 -28.21 12.94
C ALA A 96 3.80 -28.24 14.28
N GLY A 97 2.54 -27.82 14.25
CA GLY A 97 1.62 -27.79 15.38
C GLY A 97 1.85 -26.61 16.32
N PRO A 98 0.85 -26.26 17.14
CA PRO A 98 0.94 -25.14 18.08
C PRO A 98 2.06 -25.33 19.13
N ASP A 99 2.44 -26.58 19.40
CA ASP A 99 3.51 -26.94 20.33
C ASP A 99 4.89 -26.47 19.84
N ALA A 100 5.07 -26.20 18.55
CA ALA A 100 6.30 -25.58 18.03
C ALA A 100 6.57 -24.22 18.68
N MET A 101 5.51 -23.46 18.98
CA MET A 101 5.62 -22.12 19.57
C MET A 101 5.97 -22.13 21.06
N THR A 102 5.80 -23.27 21.74
CA THR A 102 6.09 -23.42 23.18
C THR A 102 7.35 -24.25 23.42
N THR A 103 7.61 -25.24 22.57
CA THR A 103 8.74 -26.17 22.71
C THR A 103 10.05 -25.54 22.21
N ILE A 104 10.02 -24.83 21.08
CA ILE A 104 11.19 -24.15 20.54
C ILE A 104 11.38 -22.84 21.29
N ARG A 105 12.55 -22.69 21.92
CA ARG A 105 12.89 -21.46 22.63
C ARG A 105 13.60 -20.48 21.73
N GLU A 106 13.31 -19.20 21.93
CA GLU A 106 14.04 -18.15 21.25
C GLU A 106 15.54 -18.19 21.62
N GLY A 107 16.41 -18.02 20.61
CA GLY A 107 17.85 -18.08 20.78
C GLY A 107 18.42 -19.51 20.82
N GLN A 108 17.56 -20.54 20.77
CA GLN A 108 18.00 -21.93 20.70
C GLN A 108 18.56 -22.25 19.32
N TRP A 109 19.67 -22.98 19.24
CA TRP A 109 20.18 -23.48 17.97
C TRP A 109 19.37 -24.70 17.52
N LEU A 110 18.86 -24.64 16.30
CA LEU A 110 18.06 -25.70 15.70
C LEU A 110 18.79 -26.33 14.53
N ARG A 111 18.51 -27.62 14.32
CA ARG A 111 18.88 -28.38 13.12
C ARG A 111 17.59 -28.94 12.52
N LEU A 112 17.36 -28.65 11.24
CA LEU A 112 16.22 -29.16 10.48
C LEU A 112 16.65 -30.33 9.63
N ASP A 113 15.89 -31.42 9.70
CA ASP A 113 16.18 -32.63 8.96
C ASP A 113 14.89 -33.37 8.63
N HIS A 114 14.61 -33.57 7.35
CA HIS A 114 13.42 -34.30 6.85
C HIS A 114 12.08 -33.95 7.54
N GLY A 115 11.82 -32.65 7.78
CA GLY A 115 10.58 -32.17 8.42
C GLY A 115 10.59 -32.23 9.95
N GLN A 116 11.65 -32.73 10.55
CA GLN A 116 11.86 -32.76 11.99
C GLN A 116 12.78 -31.62 12.42
N VAL A 117 12.48 -31.03 13.59
CA VAL A 117 13.23 -29.94 14.19
C VAL A 117 13.95 -30.48 15.42
N PHE A 118 15.28 -30.41 15.43
CA PHE A 118 16.11 -30.88 16.54
C PHE A 118 16.80 -29.71 17.24
N ASN A 119 17.17 -29.92 18.52
CA ASN A 119 18.15 -29.06 19.16
C ASN A 119 19.55 -29.37 18.59
N ALA A 120 20.23 -28.38 18.02
CA ALA A 120 21.54 -28.56 17.43
C ALA A 120 22.65 -28.86 18.46
N ASP A 121 22.45 -28.45 19.71
CA ASP A 121 23.41 -28.68 20.81
C ASP A 121 23.30 -30.09 21.41
N ALA A 122 22.28 -30.87 21.04
CA ALA A 122 22.07 -32.22 21.52
C ALA A 122 22.86 -33.25 20.68
N VAL A 123 23.43 -34.26 21.32
CA VAL A 123 24.22 -35.32 20.66
C VAL A 123 23.34 -36.05 19.62
N ALA A 124 23.84 -36.11 18.38
CA ALA A 124 23.05 -36.38 17.18
C ALA A 124 22.34 -37.74 17.13
N ASP A 125 22.81 -38.76 17.85
CA ASP A 125 22.31 -40.14 17.74
C ASP A 125 21.16 -40.49 18.71
N GLU A 126 20.80 -39.62 19.67
CA GLU A 126 19.75 -39.94 20.67
C GLU A 126 18.80 -38.78 21.01
N ALA A 127 18.93 -37.61 20.36
CA ALA A 127 18.08 -36.46 20.66
C ALA A 127 16.68 -36.60 20.03
N PRO A 128 15.58 -36.63 20.82
CA PRO A 128 14.24 -36.63 20.26
C PRO A 128 13.99 -35.32 19.49
N ALA A 129 13.25 -35.41 18.39
CA ALA A 129 12.78 -34.23 17.67
C ALA A 129 11.94 -33.35 18.62
N LEU A 130 12.18 -32.04 18.61
CA LEU A 130 11.41 -31.06 19.36
C LEU A 130 9.99 -30.99 18.81
N VAL A 131 9.87 -30.92 17.48
CA VAL A 131 8.61 -30.95 16.73
C VAL A 131 8.84 -31.59 15.37
N ALA A 132 7.76 -32.02 14.72
CA ALA A 132 7.74 -32.50 13.36
C ALA A 132 6.64 -31.77 12.58
N GLY A 133 6.92 -31.47 11.32
CA GLY A 133 5.96 -30.90 10.39
C GLY A 133 6.15 -31.46 8.99
N VAL A 134 5.48 -30.87 8.02
CA VAL A 134 5.49 -31.26 6.61
C VAL A 134 6.44 -30.36 5.84
N VAL A 135 7.51 -30.95 5.29
CA VAL A 135 8.39 -30.23 4.36
C VAL A 135 7.59 -29.85 3.12
N GLN A 136 7.61 -28.57 2.78
CA GLN A 136 6.99 -28.08 1.55
C GLN A 136 8.01 -28.07 0.41
N ASP A 137 7.57 -28.56 -0.74
CA ASP A 137 8.27 -28.48 -2.01
C ASP A 137 7.33 -27.94 -3.11
N ASP A 138 7.86 -27.78 -4.33
CA ASP A 138 7.09 -27.23 -5.45
C ASP A 138 5.85 -28.07 -5.77
N ASP A 139 5.93 -29.40 -5.61
CA ASP A 139 4.84 -30.33 -5.91
C ASP A 139 3.78 -30.31 -4.79
N SER A 140 4.19 -30.36 -3.53
CA SER A 140 3.29 -30.30 -2.37
C SER A 140 2.52 -28.98 -2.32
N VAL A 141 3.19 -27.88 -2.66
CA VAL A 141 2.57 -26.56 -2.77
C VAL A 141 1.60 -26.51 -3.96
N ALA A 142 1.96 -27.06 -5.12
CA ALA A 142 1.07 -27.10 -6.28
C ALA A 142 -0.22 -27.89 -5.99
N ASP A 143 -0.12 -29.04 -5.32
CA ASP A 143 -1.26 -29.87 -4.92
C ASP A 143 -2.15 -29.14 -3.91
N ALA A 144 -1.55 -28.52 -2.88
CA ALA A 144 -2.27 -27.73 -1.90
C ALA A 144 -3.01 -26.54 -2.54
N LEU A 145 -2.39 -25.86 -3.51
CA LEU A 145 -3.04 -24.79 -4.27
C LEU A 145 -4.19 -25.29 -5.14
N SER A 146 -4.07 -26.48 -5.72
CA SER A 146 -5.15 -27.11 -6.50
C SER A 146 -6.37 -27.41 -5.63
N LEU A 147 -6.15 -27.96 -4.43
CA LEU A 147 -7.21 -28.17 -3.44
C LEU A 147 -7.83 -26.85 -2.98
N ALA A 148 -7.00 -25.84 -2.73
CA ALA A 148 -7.47 -24.53 -2.28
C ALA A 148 -8.34 -23.80 -3.33
N ARG A 149 -8.13 -24.06 -4.63
CA ARG A 149 -9.03 -23.56 -5.69
C ARG A 149 -10.44 -24.14 -5.60
N GLN A 150 -10.60 -25.36 -5.09
CA GLN A 150 -11.92 -25.96 -4.86
C GLN A 150 -12.62 -25.31 -3.65
N GLY A 151 -11.85 -24.94 -2.62
CA GLY A 151 -12.34 -24.20 -1.45
C GLY A 151 -12.82 -22.78 -1.76
N LEU A 152 -12.35 -22.18 -2.86
CA LEU A 152 -12.69 -20.82 -3.28
C LEU A 152 -14.20 -20.61 -3.47
N SER A 153 -14.92 -21.60 -4.02
CA SER A 153 -16.37 -21.53 -4.24
C SER A 153 -17.14 -21.26 -2.94
N GLY A 154 -16.74 -21.92 -1.84
CA GLY A 154 -17.32 -21.69 -0.52
C GLY A 154 -17.02 -20.29 0.02
N GLN A 155 -15.80 -19.79 -0.20
CA GLN A 155 -15.44 -18.42 0.20
C GLN A 155 -16.21 -17.37 -0.61
N LEU A 156 -16.43 -17.60 -1.90
CA LEU A 156 -17.22 -16.71 -2.76
C LEU A 156 -18.70 -16.67 -2.33
N GLN A 157 -19.28 -17.81 -1.97
CA GLN A 157 -20.64 -17.87 -1.46
C GLN A 157 -20.78 -17.11 -0.14
N ALA A 158 -19.84 -17.32 0.80
CA ALA A 158 -19.81 -16.57 2.06
C ALA A 158 -19.62 -15.07 1.82
N PHE A 159 -18.76 -14.68 0.88
CA PHE A 159 -18.57 -13.28 0.49
C PHE A 159 -19.86 -12.66 -0.06
N ALA A 160 -20.58 -13.36 -0.95
CA ALA A 160 -21.85 -12.89 -1.50
C ALA A 160 -22.90 -12.67 -0.41
N GLN A 161 -23.04 -13.60 0.53
CA GLN A 161 -23.99 -13.51 1.63
C GLN A 161 -23.67 -12.32 2.56
N ASN A 162 -22.40 -12.19 2.98
CA ASN A 162 -21.95 -11.06 3.81
C ASN A 162 -22.12 -9.72 3.08
N THR A 163 -21.92 -9.70 1.76
CA THR A 163 -22.08 -8.49 0.95
C THR A 163 -23.54 -8.04 0.88
N MET A 164 -24.48 -8.99 0.74
CA MET A 164 -25.90 -8.67 0.75
C MET A 164 -26.34 -8.13 2.12
N ASP A 165 -25.89 -8.75 3.20
CA ASP A 165 -26.16 -8.28 4.57
C ASP A 165 -25.64 -6.86 4.80
N TYR A 166 -24.43 -6.56 4.31
CA TYR A 166 -23.86 -5.22 4.37
C TYR A 166 -24.67 -4.21 3.55
N LEU A 167 -25.02 -4.55 2.30
CA LEU A 167 -25.79 -3.66 1.43
C LEU A 167 -27.14 -3.29 2.02
N VAL A 168 -27.84 -4.25 2.62
CA VAL A 168 -29.12 -4.00 3.31
C VAL A 168 -28.93 -3.10 4.52
N ARG A 169 -27.85 -3.28 5.28
CA ARG A 169 -27.57 -2.49 6.49
C ARG A 169 -27.13 -1.07 6.20
N GLU A 170 -26.40 -0.84 5.10
CA GLU A 170 -25.67 0.41 4.82
C GLU A 170 -26.16 1.11 3.54
N LYS A 171 -27.35 0.73 3.06
CA LYS A 171 -27.98 1.28 1.86
C LYS A 171 -27.98 2.81 1.84
N ASP A 172 -28.40 3.46 2.92
CA ASP A 172 -28.60 4.91 2.94
C ASP A 172 -27.27 5.67 2.84
N LEU A 173 -26.23 5.17 3.52
CA LEU A 173 -24.88 5.74 3.39
C LEU A 173 -24.35 5.52 1.98
N LEU A 174 -24.49 4.31 1.42
CA LEU A 174 -23.94 3.93 0.12
C LEU A 174 -24.67 4.56 -1.09
N LEU A 175 -25.98 4.74 -1.03
CA LEU A 175 -26.77 5.28 -2.15
C LEU A 175 -27.01 6.77 -2.03
N ASP A 176 -27.32 7.26 -0.83
CA ASP A 176 -27.81 8.61 -0.61
C ASP A 176 -26.79 9.50 0.13
N GLY A 177 -25.62 8.96 0.49
CA GLY A 177 -24.59 9.70 1.24
C GLY A 177 -25.02 10.08 2.66
N VAL A 178 -26.10 9.47 3.16
CA VAL A 178 -26.69 9.83 4.45
C VAL A 178 -25.72 9.47 5.58
N GLY A 179 -25.38 10.47 6.41
CA GLY A 179 -24.50 10.30 7.57
C GLY A 179 -23.06 10.73 7.33
N VAL A 180 -22.69 11.19 6.13
CA VAL A 180 -21.38 11.81 5.90
C VAL A 180 -21.32 13.16 6.63
N PRO A 181 -20.36 13.37 7.55
CA PRO A 181 -20.29 14.59 8.34
C PRO A 181 -19.80 15.77 7.50
N ASP A 182 -20.08 16.99 7.97
CA ASP A 182 -19.46 18.18 7.42
C ASP A 182 -18.02 18.33 7.89
N ILE A 183 -17.16 18.76 6.97
CA ILE A 183 -15.73 18.97 7.18
C ILE A 183 -15.35 20.37 6.68
N ALA A 184 -14.35 20.97 7.29
CA ALA A 184 -13.79 22.26 6.90
C ALA A 184 -12.93 22.17 5.63
N THR A 185 -12.33 21.01 5.37
CA THR A 185 -11.47 20.75 4.22
C THR A 185 -12.26 20.83 2.91
N LYS A 186 -11.85 21.71 2.01
CA LYS A 186 -12.51 21.92 0.70
C LYS A 186 -12.04 20.88 -0.33
N ILE A 187 -12.91 19.91 -0.62
CA ILE A 187 -12.69 18.82 -1.59
C ILE A 187 -13.37 19.08 -2.94
N ASP A 188 -14.51 19.78 -2.95
CA ASP A 188 -15.35 19.94 -4.14
C ASP A 188 -14.57 20.39 -5.39
N GLY A 189 -14.76 19.64 -6.49
CA GLY A 189 -14.12 19.83 -7.78
C GLY A 189 -12.62 19.48 -7.83
N ARG A 190 -11.97 19.15 -6.70
CA ARG A 190 -10.54 18.82 -6.64
C ARG A 190 -10.31 17.32 -6.69
N HIS A 191 -9.07 16.94 -7.00
CA HIS A 191 -8.62 15.57 -6.81
C HIS A 191 -8.37 15.30 -5.33
N ALA A 192 -8.66 14.08 -4.87
CA ALA A 192 -8.28 13.58 -3.56
C ALA A 192 -7.22 12.50 -3.71
N LEU A 193 -6.14 12.57 -2.94
CA LEU A 193 -5.12 11.52 -2.85
C LEU A 193 -5.25 10.83 -1.50
N ILE A 194 -5.81 9.62 -1.51
CA ILE A 194 -6.02 8.79 -0.32
C ILE A 194 -4.81 7.89 -0.15
N VAL A 195 -4.14 7.99 0.99
CA VAL A 195 -2.95 7.22 1.32
C VAL A 195 -3.25 6.28 2.48
N VAL A 196 -3.10 4.97 2.23
CA VAL A 196 -3.11 3.92 3.25
C VAL A 196 -1.71 3.28 3.33
N ARG A 197 -1.35 2.73 4.49
CA ARG A 197 -0.15 1.87 4.63
C ARG A 197 -0.44 0.45 4.15
N GLY A 198 -0.62 0.27 2.84
CA GLY A 198 -0.73 -1.05 2.20
C GLY A 198 0.46 -1.39 1.30
N TYR A 199 0.27 -2.26 0.31
CA TYR A 199 1.37 -2.77 -0.52
C TYR A 199 2.05 -1.66 -1.34
N HIS A 200 3.38 -1.64 -1.37
CA HIS A 200 4.21 -0.71 -2.16
C HIS A 200 3.86 0.79 -2.00
N TYR A 201 3.24 1.18 -0.88
CA TYR A 201 2.76 2.55 -0.68
C TYR A 201 3.90 3.59 -0.75
N LYS A 202 5.12 3.21 -0.35
CA LYS A 202 6.29 4.11 -0.37
C LYS A 202 6.72 4.39 -1.81
N GLU A 203 6.82 3.35 -2.63
CA GLU A 203 7.17 3.43 -4.04
C GLU A 203 6.10 4.19 -4.82
N ASP A 204 4.82 3.89 -4.57
CA ASP A 204 3.69 4.59 -5.20
C ASP A 204 3.67 6.08 -4.83
N LEU A 205 3.86 6.42 -3.54
CA LEU A 205 3.90 7.81 -3.10
C LEU A 205 5.10 8.58 -3.67
N GLN A 206 6.25 7.90 -3.85
CA GLN A 206 7.40 8.48 -4.54
C GLN A 206 7.10 8.75 -6.03
N ALA A 207 6.47 7.80 -6.72
CA ALA A 207 6.08 7.97 -8.12
C ALA A 207 5.09 9.13 -8.33
N LEU A 208 4.22 9.39 -7.35
CA LEU A 208 3.22 10.45 -7.42
C LEU A 208 3.74 11.85 -7.03
N GLN A 209 5.05 12.04 -6.76
CA GLN A 209 5.60 13.35 -6.39
C GLN A 209 5.31 14.46 -7.40
N HIS A 210 5.40 14.16 -8.70
CA HIS A 210 5.11 15.12 -9.76
C HIS A 210 3.62 15.45 -9.81
N TYR A 211 2.77 14.42 -9.78
CA TYR A 211 1.32 14.57 -9.73
C TYR A 211 0.86 15.47 -8.59
N MET A 212 1.38 15.25 -7.37
CA MET A 212 1.05 16.07 -6.19
C MET A 212 1.44 17.55 -6.35
N ARG A 213 2.59 17.83 -6.98
CA ARG A 213 3.06 19.22 -7.20
C ARG A 213 2.19 19.96 -8.22
N GLU A 214 1.75 19.25 -9.26
CA GLU A 214 1.02 19.84 -10.38
C GLU A 214 -0.46 20.03 -10.07
N PHE A 215 -1.13 18.97 -9.61
CA PHE A 215 -2.58 18.99 -9.40
C PHE A 215 -2.99 19.48 -8.01
N LYS A 216 -2.05 19.51 -7.05
CA LYS A 216 -2.30 19.88 -5.64
C LYS A 216 -3.57 19.22 -5.09
N PRO A 217 -3.67 17.87 -5.16
CA PRO A 217 -4.82 17.15 -4.63
C PRO A 217 -4.98 17.39 -3.13
N VAL A 218 -6.18 17.19 -2.60
CA VAL A 218 -6.40 17.09 -1.16
C VAL A 218 -5.72 15.82 -0.67
N LEU A 219 -4.80 15.94 0.28
CA LEU A 219 -4.05 14.83 0.83
C LEU A 219 -4.81 14.23 2.02
N ILE A 220 -5.32 13.02 1.85
CA ILE A 220 -6.08 12.31 2.87
C ILE A 220 -5.24 11.13 3.38
N GLY A 221 -4.81 11.21 4.63
CA GLY A 221 -4.10 10.13 5.30
C GLY A 221 -5.08 9.21 6.03
N VAL A 222 -5.11 7.93 5.68
CA VAL A 222 -5.96 6.96 6.34
C VAL A 222 -5.14 6.14 7.33
N ASP A 223 -5.53 6.17 8.59
CA ASP A 223 -4.80 5.50 9.67
C ASP A 223 -3.30 5.83 9.58
N GLY A 224 -2.41 4.83 9.64
CA GLY A 224 -0.97 5.04 9.49
C GLY A 224 -0.52 5.65 8.15
N GLY A 225 -1.41 5.81 7.16
CA GLY A 225 -1.16 6.57 5.94
C GLY A 225 -0.90 8.06 6.19
N ALA A 226 -1.42 8.63 7.28
CA ALA A 226 -1.09 9.99 7.71
C ALA A 226 0.40 10.14 8.06
N ASP A 227 0.97 9.15 8.76
CA ASP A 227 2.39 9.10 9.05
C ASP A 227 3.22 8.92 7.77
N ALA A 228 2.75 8.10 6.83
CA ALA A 228 3.42 7.91 5.53
C ALA A 228 3.54 9.22 4.75
N LEU A 229 2.50 10.05 4.76
CA LEU A 229 2.55 11.39 4.16
C LEU A 229 3.62 12.26 4.84
N LEU A 230 3.65 12.28 6.19
CA LEU A 230 4.64 13.05 6.93
C LEU A 230 6.08 12.57 6.70
N GLU A 231 6.30 11.25 6.63
CA GLU A 231 7.59 10.65 6.27
C GLU A 231 8.04 11.10 4.87
N ALA A 232 7.10 11.24 3.93
CA ALA A 232 7.34 11.80 2.60
C ALA A 232 7.43 13.34 2.55
N LYS A 233 7.50 14.01 3.72
CA LYS A 233 7.54 15.47 3.87
C LYS A 233 6.32 16.17 3.26
N ARG A 234 5.16 15.51 3.29
CA ARG A 234 3.87 16.06 2.89
C ARG A 234 2.94 16.11 4.09
N LYS A 235 2.40 17.29 4.38
CA LYS A 235 1.41 17.43 5.44
C LYS A 235 0.04 16.99 4.91
N PRO A 236 -0.67 16.05 5.56
CA PRO A 236 -2.04 15.73 5.21
C PRO A 236 -2.95 16.95 5.41
N ASP A 237 -3.95 17.10 4.55
CA ASP A 237 -5.05 18.05 4.73
C ASP A 237 -6.10 17.47 5.68
N LEU A 238 -6.37 16.17 5.54
CA LEU A 238 -7.37 15.40 6.28
C LEU A 238 -6.78 14.08 6.76
N ILE A 239 -7.11 13.65 7.98
CA ILE A 239 -6.78 12.33 8.53
C ILE A 239 -8.08 11.59 8.85
N VAL A 240 -8.23 10.36 8.36
CA VAL A 240 -9.44 9.53 8.57
C VAL A 240 -9.04 8.19 9.19
N GLY A 241 -9.74 7.73 10.24
CA GLY A 241 -9.52 6.37 10.76
C GLY A 241 -9.87 6.12 12.22
N ASP A 242 -9.41 4.99 12.77
CA ASP A 242 -9.66 4.57 14.16
C ASP A 242 -8.74 5.28 15.18
N MET A 243 -7.71 5.95 14.66
CA MET A 243 -6.66 6.70 15.36
C MET A 243 -5.66 5.85 16.14
N ASP A 244 -5.91 4.56 16.37
CA ASP A 244 -5.03 3.70 17.18
C ASP A 244 -3.64 3.55 16.56
N SER A 245 -3.60 3.46 15.24
CA SER A 245 -2.37 3.24 14.46
C SER A 245 -1.68 4.52 13.97
N VAL A 246 -2.20 5.69 14.35
CA VAL A 246 -1.69 7.01 13.96
C VAL A 246 -0.74 7.56 15.03
N SER A 247 0.39 8.15 14.65
CA SER A 247 1.27 8.79 15.64
C SER A 247 0.71 10.13 16.15
N ASP A 248 1.05 10.50 17.38
CA ASP A 248 0.64 11.79 17.95
C ASP A 248 1.19 12.97 17.14
N LYS A 249 2.35 12.79 16.50
CA LYS A 249 2.92 13.78 15.56
C LYS A 249 2.01 13.98 14.34
N ALA A 250 1.42 12.91 13.81
CA ALA A 250 0.45 13.01 12.73
C ALA A 250 -0.85 13.67 13.18
N LEU A 251 -1.39 13.28 14.34
CA LEU A 251 -2.61 13.88 14.88
C LEU A 251 -2.44 15.37 15.19
N THR A 252 -1.26 15.80 15.64
CA THR A 252 -0.98 17.21 15.97
C THR A 252 -0.39 18.03 14.81
N CYS A 253 -0.29 17.46 13.60
CA CYS A 253 0.32 18.17 12.47
C CYS A 253 -0.52 19.33 11.93
N GLY A 254 -1.76 19.48 12.42
CA GLY A 254 -2.72 20.50 12.02
C GLY A 254 -3.48 20.15 10.73
N ALA A 255 -3.67 18.86 10.47
CA ALA A 255 -4.67 18.36 9.55
C ALA A 255 -6.05 18.32 10.24
N GLU A 256 -7.12 18.40 9.47
CA GLU A 256 -8.45 18.10 10.01
C GLU A 256 -8.56 16.61 10.31
N ILE A 257 -9.19 16.24 11.43
CA ILE A 257 -9.28 14.84 11.88
C ILE A 257 -10.72 14.38 11.83
N VAL A 258 -10.96 13.30 11.10
CA VAL A 258 -12.22 12.57 11.04
C VAL A 258 -12.03 11.22 11.70
N VAL A 259 -12.63 11.05 12.87
CA VAL A 259 -12.60 9.78 13.60
C VAL A 259 -13.69 8.87 13.05
N HIS A 260 -13.25 7.73 12.54
CA HIS A 260 -14.13 6.64 12.15
C HIS A 260 -14.72 6.03 13.43
N ALA A 261 -16.03 6.18 13.58
CA ALA A 261 -16.77 5.70 14.73
C ALA A 261 -17.60 4.48 14.37
N TYR A 262 -17.87 3.65 15.38
CA TYR A 262 -18.87 2.61 15.27
C TYR A 262 -20.24 3.21 14.99
N ARG A 263 -21.14 2.43 14.39
CA ARG A 263 -22.50 2.86 14.06
C ARG A 263 -23.33 3.32 15.26
N ASP A 264 -23.04 2.81 16.45
CA ASP A 264 -23.67 3.25 17.70
C ASP A 264 -23.12 4.61 18.20
N GLY A 265 -22.25 5.26 17.42
CA GLY A 265 -21.64 6.55 17.72
C GLY A 265 -20.43 6.45 18.64
N ARG A 266 -20.06 5.26 19.12
CA ARG A 266 -18.85 5.10 19.93
C ARG A 266 -17.62 5.35 19.07
N ALA A 267 -16.77 6.27 19.54
CA ALA A 267 -15.56 6.68 18.86
C ALA A 267 -14.38 6.69 19.84
N PRO A 268 -13.77 5.53 20.17
CA PRO A 268 -12.64 5.47 21.12
C PRO A 268 -11.48 6.39 20.72
N GLY A 269 -11.19 6.48 19.42
CA GLY A 269 -10.19 7.39 18.88
C GLY A 269 -10.46 8.87 19.16
N ALA A 270 -11.71 9.28 19.41
CA ALA A 270 -12.07 10.67 19.67
C ALA A 270 -11.55 11.16 21.02
N GLU A 271 -11.57 10.31 22.06
CA GLU A 271 -11.02 10.66 23.37
C GLU A 271 -9.51 10.90 23.28
N ARG A 272 -8.81 10.04 22.54
CA ARG A 272 -7.38 10.18 22.27
C ARG A 272 -7.07 11.50 21.57
N VAL A 273 -7.80 11.83 20.51
CA VAL A 273 -7.59 13.04 19.71
C VAL A 273 -7.85 14.30 20.54
N ARG A 274 -8.94 14.32 21.32
CA ARG A 274 -9.24 15.44 22.25
C ARG A 274 -8.19 15.58 23.35
N GLY A 275 -7.64 14.47 23.84
CA GLY A 275 -6.54 14.47 24.80
C GLY A 275 -5.27 15.16 24.28
N LEU A 276 -5.08 15.23 22.96
CA LEU A 276 -3.99 15.96 22.30
C LEU A 276 -4.35 17.41 21.98
N GLY A 277 -5.53 17.89 22.39
CA GLY A 277 -5.99 19.26 22.18
C GLY A 277 -6.52 19.54 20.77
N VAL A 278 -6.88 18.50 20.01
CA VAL A 278 -7.47 18.63 18.67
C VAL A 278 -8.94 18.22 18.75
N GLU A 279 -9.84 18.98 18.11
CA GLU A 279 -11.26 18.61 18.04
C GLU A 279 -11.51 17.73 16.81
N PRO A 280 -11.96 16.47 16.98
CA PRO A 280 -12.27 15.59 15.87
C PRO A 280 -13.69 15.78 15.34
N VAL A 281 -13.86 15.56 14.04
CA VAL A 281 -15.16 15.29 13.43
C VAL A 281 -15.45 13.80 13.56
N ILE A 282 -16.66 13.43 13.98
CA ILE A 282 -17.05 12.02 14.12
C ILE A 282 -17.77 11.56 12.85
N PHE A 283 -17.30 10.48 12.25
CA PHE A 283 -17.98 9.83 11.13
C PHE A 283 -18.43 8.42 11.54
N PRO A 284 -19.70 8.24 11.94
CA PRO A 284 -20.26 6.93 12.23
C PRO A 284 -20.57 6.20 10.92
N ALA A 285 -19.72 5.24 10.57
CA ALA A 285 -19.87 4.42 9.39
C ALA A 285 -19.43 2.99 9.70
N THR A 286 -19.87 2.03 8.89
CA THR A 286 -19.33 0.68 8.94
C THR A 286 -18.38 0.47 7.77
N GLY A 287 -17.52 -0.53 7.89
CA GLY A 287 -16.49 -0.85 6.89
C GLY A 287 -15.09 -0.53 7.38
N THR A 288 -14.14 -0.40 6.47
CA THR A 288 -12.77 -0.03 6.80
C THR A 288 -12.58 1.49 6.78
N SER A 289 -11.59 2.01 7.49
CA SER A 289 -11.24 3.44 7.45
C SER A 289 -10.93 3.94 6.03
N GLU A 290 -10.41 3.06 5.16
CA GLU A 290 -10.16 3.33 3.75
C GLU A 290 -11.46 3.59 2.98
N ASP A 291 -12.47 2.75 3.20
CA ASP A 291 -13.79 2.89 2.58
C ASP A 291 -14.46 4.19 3.02
N VAL A 292 -14.40 4.49 4.32
CA VAL A 292 -14.95 5.71 4.92
C VAL A 292 -14.30 6.95 4.30
N ALA A 293 -12.99 6.94 4.09
CA ALA A 293 -12.29 8.04 3.43
C ALA A 293 -12.70 8.19 1.95
N MET A 294 -12.90 7.09 1.22
CA MET A 294 -13.38 7.13 -0.16
C MET A 294 -14.81 7.69 -0.26
N LEU A 295 -15.71 7.24 0.61
CA LEU A 295 -17.09 7.71 0.67
C LEU A 295 -17.15 9.20 1.03
N LEU A 296 -16.37 9.64 2.01
CA LEU A 296 -16.26 11.05 2.40
C LEU A 296 -15.76 11.91 1.23
N ALA A 297 -14.69 11.47 0.54
CA ALA A 297 -14.13 12.22 -0.57
C ALA A 297 -15.12 12.33 -1.75
N ASP A 298 -15.82 11.24 -2.08
CA ASP A 298 -16.84 11.24 -3.14
C ASP A 298 -18.02 12.15 -2.82
N ASP A 299 -18.55 12.05 -1.59
CA ASP A 299 -19.67 12.87 -1.11
C ASP A 299 -19.32 14.37 -1.08
N LYS A 300 -18.12 14.73 -0.65
CA LYS A 300 -17.62 16.11 -0.65
C LYS A 300 -17.18 16.61 -2.03
N GLY A 301 -17.53 15.91 -3.10
CA GLY A 301 -17.41 16.41 -4.48
C GLY A 301 -16.05 16.22 -5.12
N ALA A 302 -15.23 15.25 -4.67
CA ALA A 302 -13.97 14.95 -5.36
C ALA A 302 -14.23 14.63 -6.84
N SER A 303 -13.46 15.25 -7.74
CA SER A 303 -13.56 15.01 -9.18
C SER A 303 -12.77 13.79 -9.63
N LEU A 304 -11.75 13.40 -8.86
CA LEU A 304 -10.95 12.19 -9.02
C LEU A 304 -10.42 11.74 -7.65
N ILE A 305 -10.48 10.46 -7.36
CA ILE A 305 -9.92 9.83 -6.15
C ILE A 305 -8.76 8.96 -6.58
N VAL A 306 -7.55 9.34 -6.18
CA VAL A 306 -6.33 8.55 -6.38
C VAL A 306 -6.03 7.77 -5.10
N ALA A 307 -5.96 6.46 -5.20
CA ALA A 307 -5.75 5.60 -4.05
C ALA A 307 -4.34 5.00 -4.05
N VAL A 308 -3.61 5.15 -2.94
CA VAL A 308 -2.21 4.72 -2.76
C VAL A 308 -2.15 3.61 -1.73
N GLY A 309 -1.51 2.50 -2.07
CA GLY A 309 -1.38 1.34 -1.18
C GLY A 309 -2.66 0.49 -1.07
N THR A 310 -3.61 0.63 -2.01
CA THR A 310 -4.85 -0.14 -1.99
C THR A 310 -4.67 -1.56 -2.51
N HIS A 311 -5.60 -2.43 -2.13
CA HIS A 311 -5.61 -3.86 -2.45
C HIS A 311 -6.41 -4.05 -3.73
N ALA A 312 -5.83 -4.68 -4.75
CA ALA A 312 -6.40 -4.67 -6.10
C ALA A 312 -6.90 -6.04 -6.56
N THR A 313 -6.81 -7.08 -5.73
CA THR A 313 -7.21 -8.44 -6.14
C THR A 313 -8.09 -9.15 -5.14
N LEU A 314 -8.94 -10.04 -5.64
CA LEU A 314 -9.78 -10.93 -4.82
C LEU A 314 -8.97 -11.74 -3.80
N VAL A 315 -7.77 -12.16 -4.19
CA VAL A 315 -6.86 -12.93 -3.30
C VAL A 315 -6.38 -12.05 -2.14
N GLU A 316 -5.96 -10.82 -2.42
CA GLU A 316 -5.58 -9.86 -1.37
C GLU A 316 -6.75 -9.50 -0.44
N PHE A 317 -7.99 -9.50 -0.96
CA PHE A 317 -9.18 -9.35 -0.13
C PHE A 317 -9.39 -10.55 0.79
N LEU A 318 -9.23 -11.76 0.28
CA LEU A 318 -9.36 -13.00 1.06
C LEU A 318 -8.27 -13.12 2.15
N ASP A 319 -7.05 -12.65 1.88
CA ASP A 319 -5.91 -12.63 2.83
C ASP A 319 -6.21 -11.85 4.12
N LYS A 320 -6.98 -10.74 4.04
CA LYS A 320 -7.23 -9.87 5.20
C LYS A 320 -8.40 -10.29 6.09
N GLY A 321 -9.12 -11.35 5.73
CA GLY A 321 -10.25 -11.84 6.50
C GLY A 321 -11.53 -11.00 6.35
N ARG A 322 -12.61 -11.57 6.89
CA ARG A 322 -14.00 -11.40 6.40
C ARG A 322 -14.69 -10.07 6.73
N ALA A 323 -14.23 -9.31 7.71
CA ALA A 323 -15.06 -8.26 8.32
C ALA A 323 -15.20 -6.95 7.50
N GLY A 324 -14.27 -6.64 6.60
CA GLY A 324 -14.27 -5.41 5.79
C GLY A 324 -14.37 -5.59 4.27
N MET A 325 -14.48 -6.84 3.78
CA MET A 325 -14.43 -7.08 2.32
C MET A 325 -15.65 -6.54 1.58
N ALA A 326 -16.85 -6.71 2.16
CA ALA A 326 -18.11 -6.27 1.55
C ALA A 326 -18.15 -4.74 1.39
N SER A 327 -17.71 -4.01 2.43
CA SER A 327 -17.68 -2.54 2.42
C SER A 327 -16.73 -2.01 1.36
N THR A 328 -15.53 -2.58 1.25
CA THR A 328 -14.56 -2.14 0.25
C THR A 328 -15.02 -2.44 -1.17
N PHE A 329 -15.58 -3.63 -1.41
CA PHE A 329 -16.09 -3.96 -2.74
C PHE A 329 -17.22 -3.01 -3.17
N LEU A 330 -18.22 -2.79 -2.31
CA LEU A 330 -19.35 -1.94 -2.62
C LEU A 330 -18.97 -0.45 -2.72
N THR A 331 -18.07 0.02 -1.85
CA THR A 331 -17.56 1.39 -1.91
C THR A 331 -16.85 1.64 -3.24
N ARG A 332 -15.98 0.72 -3.67
CA ARG A 332 -15.29 0.83 -4.97
C ARG A 332 -16.24 0.75 -6.16
N LEU A 333 -17.34 0.01 -6.06
CA LEU A 333 -18.38 0.05 -7.08
C LEU A 333 -19.06 1.43 -7.16
N ARG A 334 -19.38 2.04 -6.01
CA ARG A 334 -19.96 3.39 -5.95
C ARG A 334 -19.00 4.44 -6.52
N VAL A 335 -17.76 4.48 -6.04
CA VAL A 335 -16.78 5.52 -6.43
C VAL A 335 -16.04 5.19 -7.72
N GLY A 336 -16.33 4.04 -8.35
CA GLY A 336 -15.51 3.45 -9.41
C GLY A 336 -15.32 4.32 -10.65
N SER A 337 -16.28 5.20 -10.97
CA SER A 337 -16.16 6.14 -12.09
C SER A 337 -15.13 7.26 -11.86
N LYS A 338 -14.76 7.51 -10.59
CA LYS A 338 -13.81 8.54 -10.15
C LYS A 338 -12.56 7.95 -9.49
N LEU A 339 -12.50 6.64 -9.25
CA LEU A 339 -11.42 5.98 -8.53
C LEU A 339 -10.33 5.49 -9.49
N ILE A 340 -9.08 5.87 -9.21
CA ILE A 340 -7.90 5.36 -9.91
C ILE A 340 -6.82 4.93 -8.93
N ASP A 341 -6.14 3.83 -9.21
CA ASP A 341 -4.99 3.38 -8.43
C ASP A 341 -3.74 4.21 -8.77
N ALA A 342 -2.86 4.42 -7.78
CA ALA A 342 -1.59 5.11 -7.94
C ALA A 342 -0.76 4.59 -9.12
N LYS A 343 -0.74 3.27 -9.35
CA LYS A 343 -0.04 2.63 -10.48
C LYS A 343 -0.67 3.03 -11.82
N GLY A 344 -1.99 3.20 -11.85
CA GLY A 344 -2.72 3.70 -13.02
C GLY A 344 -2.31 5.13 -13.36
N VAL A 345 -2.25 6.01 -12.36
CA VAL A 345 -1.80 7.40 -12.54
C VAL A 345 -0.38 7.44 -13.08
N ASN A 346 0.55 6.66 -12.52
CA ASN A 346 1.94 6.65 -12.97
C ASN A 346 2.08 6.16 -14.43
N ARG A 347 1.27 5.19 -14.87
CA ARG A 347 1.30 4.66 -16.25
C ARG A 347 0.65 5.60 -17.27
N LEU A 348 -0.42 6.30 -16.88
CA LEU A 348 -1.18 7.18 -17.75
C LEU A 348 -0.59 8.60 -17.81
N TYR A 349 0.17 9.00 -16.79
CA TYR A 349 0.70 10.35 -16.71
C TYR A 349 2.07 10.47 -17.39
N ARG A 350 2.06 10.98 -18.63
CA ARG A 350 3.27 11.52 -19.27
C ARG A 350 3.42 12.99 -18.89
N SER A 351 4.64 13.39 -18.52
CA SER A 351 4.95 14.75 -18.08
C SER A 351 4.39 15.80 -19.04
N ARG A 352 3.49 16.66 -18.56
CA ARG A 352 3.19 17.92 -19.25
C ARG A 352 4.39 18.85 -19.07
N ILE A 353 4.77 19.54 -20.15
CA ILE A 353 5.85 20.55 -20.12
C ILE A 353 5.43 21.63 -19.12
N SER A 354 6.27 21.90 -18.11
CA SER A 354 5.90 22.87 -17.06
C SER A 354 5.69 24.26 -17.67
N GLY A 355 4.74 25.04 -17.15
CA GLY A 355 4.50 26.40 -17.61
C GLY A 355 5.75 27.30 -17.53
N VAL A 356 6.65 27.02 -16.57
CA VAL A 356 7.95 27.69 -16.47
C VAL A 356 8.85 27.32 -17.66
N SER A 357 8.83 26.07 -18.10
CA SER A 357 9.60 25.65 -19.29
C SER A 357 9.08 26.33 -20.55
N MET A 358 7.75 26.47 -20.68
CA MET A 358 7.15 27.27 -21.77
C MET A 358 7.53 28.75 -21.68
N LEU A 359 7.51 29.34 -20.48
CA LEU A 359 7.91 30.73 -20.27
C LEU A 359 9.40 30.94 -20.59
N VAL A 360 10.28 30.04 -20.14
CA VAL A 360 11.72 30.09 -20.47
C VAL A 360 11.92 29.95 -21.96
N MET A 361 11.21 29.03 -22.63
CA MET A 361 11.28 28.86 -24.08
C MET A 361 10.79 30.11 -24.82
N LEU A 362 9.70 30.73 -24.36
CA LEU A 362 9.20 32.00 -24.88
C LEU A 362 10.23 33.12 -24.69
N LEU A 363 10.83 33.25 -23.51
CA LEU A 363 11.83 34.27 -23.20
C LEU A 363 13.10 34.08 -24.03
N VAL A 364 13.56 32.83 -24.20
CA VAL A 364 14.69 32.52 -25.10
C VAL A 364 14.33 32.86 -26.54
N GLY A 365 13.12 32.53 -27.01
CA GLY A 365 12.65 32.91 -28.33
C GLY A 365 12.59 34.43 -28.54
N MET A 366 12.07 35.18 -27.56
CA MET A 366 12.06 36.64 -27.56
C MET A 366 13.46 37.24 -27.55
N LEU A 367 14.37 36.66 -26.76
CA LEU A 367 15.77 37.10 -26.71
C LEU A 367 16.44 36.91 -28.07
N VAL A 368 16.29 35.74 -28.70
CA VAL A 368 16.84 35.44 -30.02
C VAL A 368 16.25 36.37 -31.08
N LEU A 369 14.93 36.60 -31.06
CA LEU A 369 14.28 37.54 -31.96
C LEU A 369 14.80 38.97 -31.76
N GLY A 370 14.94 39.41 -30.51
CA GLY A 370 15.49 40.72 -30.17
C GLY A 370 16.92 40.90 -30.67
N LEU A 371 17.78 39.89 -30.47
CA LEU A 371 19.15 39.89 -30.99
C LEU A 371 19.19 39.91 -32.52
N ALA A 372 18.31 39.16 -33.19
CA ALA A 372 18.23 39.14 -34.65
C ALA A 372 17.79 40.49 -35.22
N LEU A 373 16.78 41.14 -34.60
CA LEU A 373 16.33 42.48 -34.99
C LEU A 373 17.42 43.53 -34.76
N TRP A 374 18.17 43.43 -33.66
CA TRP A 374 19.27 44.34 -33.37
C TRP A 374 20.46 44.18 -34.33
N ALA A 375 20.79 42.95 -34.70
CA ALA A 375 21.91 42.65 -35.60
C ALA A 375 21.62 42.97 -37.07
N THR A 376 20.35 43.14 -37.46
CA THR A 376 19.97 43.40 -38.87
C THR A 376 19.66 44.88 -39.13
N PRO A 377 20.10 45.44 -40.27
CA PRO A 377 19.83 46.84 -40.62
C PRO A 377 18.33 47.18 -40.63
N GLY A 378 17.50 46.30 -41.21
CA GLY A 378 16.04 46.48 -41.24
C GLY A 378 15.35 46.34 -39.88
N GLY A 379 15.89 45.52 -38.98
CA GLY A 379 15.33 45.32 -37.64
C GLY A 379 15.57 46.51 -36.71
N SER A 380 16.74 47.17 -36.83
CA SER A 380 17.03 48.39 -36.08
C SER A 380 16.06 49.54 -36.38
N ILE A 381 15.61 49.66 -37.64
CA ILE A 381 14.61 50.64 -38.08
C ILE A 381 13.23 50.30 -37.49
N LEU A 382 12.86 49.02 -37.49
CA LEU A 382 11.59 48.56 -36.91
C LEU A 382 11.53 48.79 -35.40
N LEU A 383 12.65 48.55 -34.69
CA LEU A 383 12.77 48.81 -33.24
C LEU A 383 12.65 50.30 -32.91
N GLN A 384 13.24 51.19 -33.72
CA GLN A 384 13.10 52.63 -33.55
C GLN A 384 11.65 53.11 -33.78
N LEU A 385 10.97 52.56 -34.78
CA LEU A 385 9.54 52.86 -35.02
C LEU A 385 8.64 52.38 -33.88
N LEU A 386 8.91 51.19 -33.35
CA LEU A 386 8.20 50.65 -32.19
C LEU A 386 8.46 51.49 -30.94
N GLY A 387 9.71 51.93 -30.71
CA GLY A 387 10.06 52.83 -29.62
C GLY A 387 9.32 54.16 -29.69
N ALA A 388 9.33 54.82 -30.85
CA ALA A 388 8.61 56.07 -31.05
C ALA A 388 7.10 55.93 -30.79
N ARG A 389 6.47 54.84 -31.24
CA ARG A 389 5.06 54.57 -30.96
C ARG A 389 4.76 54.22 -29.51
N TRP A 390 5.72 53.62 -28.81
CA TRP A 390 5.61 53.35 -27.39
C TRP A 390 5.67 54.64 -26.59
N ASP A 391 6.57 55.55 -26.95
CA ASP A 391 6.67 56.88 -26.34
C ASP A 391 5.39 57.70 -26.58
N ASP A 392 4.82 57.64 -27.79
CA ASP A 392 3.53 58.27 -28.11
C ASP A 392 2.36 57.67 -27.30
N LEU A 393 2.33 56.34 -27.14
CA LEU A 393 1.31 55.64 -26.35
C LEU A 393 1.44 55.94 -24.85
N TRP A 394 2.68 55.99 -24.34
CA TRP A 394 2.97 56.34 -22.95
C TRP A 394 2.63 57.80 -22.67
N ALA A 395 2.96 58.71 -23.58
CA ALA A 395 2.57 60.11 -23.50
C ALA A 395 1.04 60.28 -23.53
N ALA A 396 0.33 59.50 -24.35
CA ALA A 396 -1.13 59.49 -24.38
C ALA A 396 -1.75 58.94 -23.08
N ILE A 397 -1.19 57.87 -22.50
CA ILE A 397 -1.66 57.31 -21.23
C ILE A 397 -1.39 58.29 -20.08
N VAL A 398 -0.19 58.86 -19.99
CA VAL A 398 0.16 59.83 -18.94
C VAL A 398 -0.67 61.11 -19.09
N GLY A 399 -0.91 61.57 -20.32
CA GLY A 399 -1.77 62.72 -20.62
C GLY A 399 -3.27 62.50 -20.41
N ILE A 400 -3.71 61.26 -20.11
CA ILE A 400 -5.08 60.97 -19.67
C ILE A 400 -5.20 61.06 -18.13
N PHE A 401 -4.09 60.95 -17.39
CA PHE A 401 -4.04 61.01 -15.92
C PHE A 401 -3.57 62.35 -15.36
N THR A 402 -3.31 63.34 -16.21
CA THR A 402 -3.13 64.78 -15.89
C THR A 402 -4.11 65.61 -16.68
#